data_AF-A0A3T0LWU0-F1
#
_entry.id   AF-A0A3T0LWU0-F1
#
_cell.length_a   1.000
_cell.length_b   1.000
_cell.length_c   1.000
_cell.angle_alpha   90.00
_cell.angle_beta   90.00
_cell.angle_gamma   90.00
#
_symmetry.space_group_name_H-M   'P 1'
#
loop_
_entity.id
_entity.type
_entity.pdbx_description
1 polymer ?
#
loop_
_entity_poly.entity_id
_entity_poly.type
_entity_poly.pdbx_seq_one_letter_code
_entity_poly.pdbx_strand_id
1 'polypeptide(L)'
;MDYEIDFKCIINTQEEIPEKVVKRTGINFPEAHTKAELIAKLAIEIKKFYNSTFSMVPFCRTVEAEALGANIKMGDSKIGPRVGKYAFSSIESFNNLKTIDLNKGRIAQVLKSVEVLKQQNERVVLNVQGPFTIMSSLIDPMLFYRAVRKNRDIVEKFMSVIVDSIVKIIEEGVKKGAQIISFGDSAGTLSILGPKMYKDYSGRYSFSVLKKIEGKLGNSIIHLCGITSSSMDRIGFIKSIPIEVNKNITYGQAIDWIIKERKDVKIIGHNCIKKSNLKMKNPVIWNIQI
;
A
#
# COMPACT_ATOMS: atom_id res chain seq x y z
N MET A 1 3.14 -28.86 12.44
CA MET A 1 3.67 -27.79 13.30
C MET A 1 2.63 -26.70 13.30
N ASP A 2 2.13 -26.30 14.47
CA ASP A 2 1.22 -25.16 14.56
C ASP A 2 2.06 -23.88 14.46
N TYR A 3 1.91 -23.16 13.34
CA TYR A 3 2.55 -21.87 13.17
C TYR A 3 1.66 -20.79 13.79
N GLU A 4 2.24 -19.92 14.63
CA GLU A 4 1.53 -18.81 15.24
C GLU A 4 1.70 -17.51 14.43
N ILE A 5 0.62 -16.74 14.30
CA ILE A 5 0.62 -15.42 13.68
C ILE A 5 0.91 -14.37 14.77
N ASP A 6 2.19 -14.05 15.03
CA ASP A 6 2.61 -12.94 15.91
C ASP A 6 3.38 -11.88 15.10
N PHE A 7 2.65 -11.03 14.37
CA PHE A 7 3.26 -9.90 13.67
C PHE A 7 3.30 -8.65 14.55
N LYS A 8 4.51 -8.19 14.87
CA LYS A 8 4.77 -6.89 15.50
C LYS A 8 5.39 -5.94 14.49
N CYS A 9 4.71 -4.83 14.25
CA CYS A 9 5.27 -3.75 13.45
C CYS A 9 6.31 -3.00 14.28
N ILE A 10 7.52 -2.93 13.76
CA ILE A 10 8.62 -2.18 14.35
C ILE A 10 8.86 -1.00 13.40
N ILE A 11 9.03 0.20 13.96
CA ILE A 11 9.41 1.38 13.18
C ILE A 11 10.72 1.05 12.49
N ASN A 12 10.69 0.98 11.16
CA ASN A 12 11.82 0.56 10.35
C ASN A 12 12.40 1.78 9.64
N THR A 13 13.72 1.97 9.68
CA THR A 13 14.42 3.09 9.03
C THR A 13 14.31 3.06 7.50
N GLN A 14 13.79 1.97 6.91
CA GLN A 14 13.46 1.87 5.48
C GLN A 14 12.20 2.65 5.04
N GLU A 15 11.54 3.40 5.93
CA GLU A 15 10.47 4.32 5.52
C GLU A 15 11.02 5.58 4.85
N GLU A 16 12.25 5.96 5.16
CA GLU A 16 12.89 7.18 4.70
C GLU A 16 13.80 6.90 3.51
N ILE A 17 13.91 7.89 2.61
CA ILE A 17 14.85 7.81 1.49
C ILE A 17 16.26 8.01 2.08
N PRO A 18 17.19 7.06 1.94
CA PRO A 18 18.48 7.15 2.61
C PRO A 18 19.29 8.35 2.11
N GLU A 19 19.80 9.19 3.02
CA GLU A 19 20.62 10.35 2.66
C GLU A 19 21.82 9.97 1.78
N LYS A 20 22.43 8.80 2.02
CA LYS A 20 23.54 8.27 1.21
C LYS A 20 23.12 8.04 -0.24
N VAL A 21 21.89 7.58 -0.48
CA VAL A 21 21.34 7.40 -1.83
C VAL A 21 21.12 8.76 -2.50
N VAL A 22 20.56 9.72 -1.78
CA VAL A 22 20.34 11.09 -2.29
C VAL A 22 21.67 11.73 -2.70
N LYS A 23 22.67 11.76 -1.79
CA LYS A 23 23.99 12.34 -2.05
C LYS A 23 24.69 11.70 -3.25
N ARG A 24 24.64 10.36 -3.36
CA ARG A 24 25.27 9.63 -4.47
C ARG A 24 24.58 9.87 -5.81
N THR A 25 23.26 10.00 -5.82
CA THR A 25 22.50 10.11 -7.07
C THR A 25 22.34 11.54 -7.57
N GLY A 26 22.50 12.54 -6.70
CA GLY A 26 22.28 13.95 -7.01
C GLY A 26 20.84 14.27 -7.38
N ILE A 27 19.88 13.39 -7.06
CA ILE A 27 18.46 13.59 -7.41
C ILE A 27 17.89 14.71 -6.54
N ASN A 28 17.24 15.67 -7.19
CA ASN A 28 16.58 16.80 -6.54
C ASN A 28 15.17 16.45 -6.06
N PHE A 29 14.80 17.06 -4.93
CA PHE A 29 13.45 17.02 -4.38
C PHE A 29 12.78 18.37 -4.66
N PRO A 30 11.51 18.38 -5.10
CA PRO A 30 10.54 17.28 -5.04
C PRO A 30 10.47 16.39 -6.29
N GLU A 31 11.35 16.57 -7.27
CA GLU A 31 11.27 15.86 -8.57
C GLU A 31 11.31 14.33 -8.45
N ALA A 32 12.02 13.83 -7.42
CA ALA A 32 12.04 12.42 -7.01
C ALA A 32 10.66 11.80 -6.74
N HIS A 33 9.62 12.63 -6.56
CA HIS A 33 8.24 12.20 -6.33
C HIS A 33 7.28 12.56 -7.47
N THR A 34 7.74 13.26 -8.51
CA THR A 34 6.88 13.83 -9.56
C THR A 34 7.28 13.44 -10.98
N LYS A 35 8.49 12.95 -11.23
CA LYS A 35 8.92 12.52 -12.57
C LYS A 35 9.15 11.02 -12.62
N ALA A 36 8.45 10.32 -13.52
CA ALA A 36 8.49 8.86 -13.62
C ALA A 36 9.92 8.27 -13.67
N GLU A 37 10.79 8.84 -14.51
CA GLU A 37 12.19 8.40 -14.66
C GLU A 37 13.00 8.57 -13.37
N LEU A 38 12.79 9.67 -12.64
CA LEU A 38 13.48 9.90 -11.36
C LEU A 38 12.94 8.99 -10.26
N ILE A 39 11.64 8.73 -10.25
CA ILE A 39 11.02 7.75 -9.34
C ILE A 39 11.63 6.37 -9.59
N ALA A 40 11.69 5.93 -10.85
CA ALA A 40 12.27 4.63 -11.21
C ALA A 40 13.76 4.54 -10.84
N LYS A 41 14.55 5.54 -11.22
CA LYS A 41 15.99 5.62 -10.88
C LYS A 41 16.21 5.53 -9.38
N LEU A 42 15.45 6.30 -8.59
CA LEU A 42 15.57 6.29 -7.13
C LEU A 42 15.18 4.93 -6.54
N ALA A 43 14.13 4.27 -7.04
CA ALA A 43 13.70 2.96 -6.56
C ALA A 43 14.80 1.89 -6.72
N ILE A 44 15.48 1.88 -7.87
CA ILE A 44 16.61 0.98 -8.14
C ILE A 44 17.78 1.26 -7.19
N GLU A 45 18.08 2.53 -6.94
CA GLU A 45 19.20 2.88 -6.05
C GLU A 45 18.91 2.58 -4.58
N ILE A 46 17.66 2.72 -4.14
CA ILE A 46 17.20 2.27 -2.81
C ILE A 46 17.29 0.75 -2.71
N LYS A 47 16.82 0.02 -3.73
CA LYS A 47 16.92 -1.45 -3.79
C LYS A 47 18.36 -1.91 -3.63
N LYS A 48 19.30 -1.31 -4.38
CA LYS A 48 20.75 -1.61 -4.28
C LYS A 48 21.29 -1.30 -2.88
N PHE A 49 20.93 -0.14 -2.31
CA PHE A 49 21.40 0.26 -0.99
C PHE A 49 21.02 -0.73 0.12
N TYR A 50 19.78 -1.24 0.09
CA TYR A 50 19.31 -2.21 1.08
C TYR A 50 19.59 -3.67 0.71
N ASN A 51 20.21 -3.94 -0.43
CA ASN A 51 20.32 -5.29 -1.02
C ASN A 51 18.96 -6.00 -1.06
N SER A 52 17.93 -5.26 -1.48
CA SER A 52 16.55 -5.74 -1.57
C SER A 52 16.31 -6.48 -2.89
N THR A 53 15.34 -7.39 -2.87
CA THR A 53 14.85 -8.07 -4.08
C THR A 53 14.02 -7.13 -4.96
N PHE A 54 13.39 -6.11 -4.38
CA PHE A 54 12.31 -5.36 -5.01
C PHE A 54 12.60 -3.88 -5.18
N SER A 55 12.20 -3.33 -6.32
CA SER A 55 12.09 -1.89 -6.54
C SER A 55 10.67 -1.44 -6.18
N MET A 56 10.53 -0.60 -5.14
CA MET A 56 9.23 -0.23 -4.58
C MET A 56 8.88 1.23 -4.89
N VAL A 57 7.66 1.49 -5.34
CA VAL A 57 7.15 2.84 -5.63
C VAL A 57 5.69 2.96 -5.19
N PRO A 58 5.18 4.16 -4.83
CA PRO A 58 5.93 5.36 -4.52
C PRO A 58 6.60 5.28 -3.13
N PHE A 59 7.36 6.33 -2.79
CA PHE A 59 8.12 6.46 -1.53
C PHE A 59 7.36 7.24 -0.43
N CYS A 60 6.06 7.46 -0.59
CA CYS A 60 5.24 8.21 0.36
C CYS A 60 3.78 7.75 0.30
N ARG A 61 2.97 8.18 1.27
CA ARG A 61 1.56 7.75 1.44
C ARG A 61 0.52 8.78 0.96
N THR A 62 0.94 9.81 0.23
CA THR A 62 0.10 10.98 -0.09
C THR A 62 -0.35 11.04 -1.55
N VAL A 63 0.09 10.12 -2.40
CA VAL A 63 -0.18 10.17 -3.85
C VAL A 63 -1.68 10.03 -4.15
N GLU A 64 -2.35 9.08 -3.50
CA GLU A 64 -3.77 8.82 -3.67
C GLU A 64 -4.61 9.97 -3.13
N ALA A 65 -4.24 10.51 -1.97
CA ALA A 65 -4.91 11.67 -1.38
C ALA A 65 -4.77 12.93 -2.25
N GLU A 66 -3.59 13.18 -2.82
CA GLU A 66 -3.35 14.28 -3.76
C GLU A 66 -4.24 14.17 -4.99
N ALA A 67 -4.29 12.98 -5.59
CA ALA A 67 -5.08 12.72 -6.78
C ALA A 67 -6.60 12.80 -6.53
N LEU A 68 -7.03 12.67 -5.27
CA LEU A 68 -8.40 12.87 -4.80
C LEU A 68 -8.66 14.30 -4.26
N GLY A 69 -7.69 15.21 -4.39
CA GLY A 69 -7.87 16.65 -4.15
C GLY A 69 -7.21 17.22 -2.90
N ALA A 70 -6.47 16.43 -2.12
CA ALA A 70 -5.72 16.97 -0.98
C ALA A 70 -4.55 17.83 -1.46
N ASN A 71 -4.28 18.93 -0.76
CA ASN A 71 -3.08 19.72 -1.01
C ASN A 71 -1.89 19.09 -0.29
N ILE A 72 -0.86 18.69 -1.04
CA ILE A 72 0.35 18.07 -0.50
C ILE A 72 1.50 19.07 -0.49
N LYS A 73 2.13 19.22 0.67
CA LYS A 73 3.43 19.89 0.81
C LYS A 73 4.50 18.87 0.50
N MET A 74 5.22 19.05 -0.60
CA MET A 74 6.16 18.05 -1.10
C MET A 74 7.40 17.83 -0.22
N GLY A 75 7.77 18.84 0.59
CA GLY A 75 8.95 18.75 1.46
C GLY A 75 10.26 18.62 0.69
N ASP A 76 11.29 18.20 1.41
CA ASP A 76 12.62 17.89 0.89
C ASP A 76 12.94 16.39 1.07
N SER A 77 14.20 16.00 0.88
CA SER A 77 14.64 14.61 1.04
C SER A 77 14.48 14.05 2.46
N LYS A 78 14.39 14.90 3.49
CA LYS A 78 14.27 14.48 4.89
C LYS A 78 12.81 14.38 5.33
N ILE A 79 12.02 15.38 4.96
CA ILE A 79 10.62 15.50 5.42
C ILE A 79 9.68 14.72 4.50
N GLY A 80 9.94 14.75 3.19
CA GLY A 80 9.09 14.14 2.17
C GLY A 80 7.67 14.74 2.07
N PRO A 81 6.83 14.17 1.17
CA PRO A 81 5.48 14.67 0.93
C PRO A 81 4.52 14.42 2.11
N ARG A 82 3.84 15.48 2.57
CA ARG A 82 2.85 15.43 3.66
C ARG A 82 1.59 16.24 3.34
N VAL A 83 0.48 15.88 3.96
CA VAL A 83 -0.78 16.64 3.81
C VAL A 83 -0.59 18.05 4.36
N GLY A 84 -0.78 19.04 3.50
CA GLY A 84 -0.77 20.46 3.85
C GLY A 84 -2.16 20.98 4.19
N LYS A 85 -3.15 20.62 3.38
CA LYS A 85 -4.57 20.93 3.60
C LYS A 85 -5.44 19.78 3.10
N TYR A 86 -6.46 19.44 3.88
CA TYR A 86 -7.49 18.48 3.50
C TYR A 86 -8.27 18.93 2.25
N ALA A 87 -8.73 17.96 1.47
CA ALA A 87 -9.59 18.19 0.32
C ALA A 87 -10.99 18.64 0.74
N PHE A 88 -11.46 18.16 1.90
CA PHE A 88 -12.79 18.39 2.42
C PHE A 88 -12.72 18.99 3.83
N SER A 89 -13.58 19.98 4.08
CA SER A 89 -13.70 20.63 5.40
C SER A 89 -15.05 20.38 6.08
N SER A 90 -15.99 19.71 5.40
CA SER A 90 -17.31 19.39 5.95
C SER A 90 -17.93 18.14 5.30
N ILE A 91 -18.97 17.58 5.92
CA ILE A 91 -19.62 16.34 5.46
C ILE A 91 -20.38 16.57 4.15
N GLU A 92 -20.98 17.74 3.97
CA GLU A 92 -21.77 18.09 2.79
C GLU A 92 -20.94 18.04 1.51
N SER A 93 -19.63 18.32 1.63
CA SER A 93 -18.69 18.32 0.52
C SER A 93 -18.32 16.91 0.02
N PHE A 94 -18.69 15.84 0.75
CA PHE A 94 -18.39 14.45 0.37
C PHE A 94 -19.02 14.04 -0.96
N ASN A 95 -20.20 14.57 -1.28
CA ASN A 95 -20.91 14.25 -2.53
C ASN A 95 -20.15 14.72 -3.79
N ASN A 96 -19.17 15.62 -3.62
CA ASN A 96 -18.38 16.15 -4.73
C ASN A 96 -17.15 15.28 -5.06
N LEU A 97 -16.84 14.28 -4.23
CA LEU A 97 -15.68 13.41 -4.48
C LEU A 97 -15.95 12.55 -5.72
N LYS A 98 -15.05 12.66 -6.70
CA LYS A 98 -15.03 11.81 -7.89
C LYS A 98 -13.97 10.74 -7.74
N THR A 99 -14.13 9.63 -8.45
CA THR A 99 -13.08 8.61 -8.50
C THR A 99 -11.79 9.18 -9.07
N ILE A 100 -10.66 8.66 -8.62
CA ILE A 100 -9.34 9.07 -9.06
C ILE A 100 -9.19 9.07 -10.59
N ASP A 101 -8.51 10.08 -11.11
CA ASP A 101 -8.09 10.17 -12.50
C ASP A 101 -6.60 9.78 -12.60
N LEU A 102 -6.35 8.61 -13.17
CA LEU A 102 -5.02 8.01 -13.23
C LEU A 102 -4.12 8.60 -14.31
N ASN A 103 -4.64 9.48 -15.17
CA ASN A 103 -3.91 10.02 -16.31
C ASN A 103 -3.26 11.39 -16.04
N LYS A 104 -3.39 11.93 -14.82
CA LYS A 104 -2.82 13.22 -14.44
C LYS A 104 -2.13 13.21 -13.08
N GLY A 105 -1.34 14.24 -12.82
CA GLY A 105 -0.68 14.47 -11.54
C GLY A 105 0.34 13.39 -11.16
N ARG A 106 0.68 13.30 -9.88
CA ARG A 106 1.71 12.36 -9.39
C ARG A 106 1.32 10.90 -9.54
N ILE A 107 0.03 10.54 -9.43
CA ILE A 107 -0.40 9.15 -9.59
C ILE A 107 -0.08 8.62 -11.00
N ALA A 108 -0.25 9.43 -12.04
CA ALA A 108 0.12 9.07 -13.41
C ALA A 108 1.64 8.83 -13.54
N GLN A 109 2.45 9.63 -12.85
CA GLN A 109 3.92 9.54 -12.87
C GLN A 109 4.41 8.32 -12.09
N VAL A 110 3.76 7.97 -10.98
CA VAL A 110 4.02 6.73 -10.22
C VAL A 110 3.63 5.51 -11.05
N LEU A 111 2.47 5.51 -11.69
CA LEU A 111 2.05 4.42 -12.56
C LEU A 111 3.00 4.31 -13.77
N LYS A 112 3.44 5.42 -14.36
CA LYS A 112 4.44 5.40 -15.43
C LYS A 112 5.79 4.86 -14.96
N SER A 113 6.22 5.15 -13.73
CA SER A 113 7.48 4.60 -13.21
C SER A 113 7.43 3.08 -13.00
N VAL A 114 6.26 2.51 -12.71
CA VAL A 114 6.07 1.04 -12.71
C VAL A 114 6.40 0.45 -14.07
N GLU A 115 5.91 1.07 -15.15
CA GLU A 115 6.16 0.63 -16.53
C GLU A 115 7.66 0.74 -16.88
N VAL A 116 8.31 1.85 -16.52
CA VAL A 116 9.76 2.07 -16.72
C VAL A 116 10.58 1.00 -15.98
N LEU A 117 10.29 0.77 -14.71
CA LEU A 117 10.95 -0.26 -13.91
C LEU A 117 10.76 -1.65 -14.53
N LYS A 118 9.54 -1.95 -15.00
CA LYS A 118 9.26 -3.23 -15.64
C LYS A 118 10.08 -3.43 -16.92
N GLN A 119 10.22 -2.40 -17.75
CA GLN A 119 11.06 -2.43 -18.96
C GLN A 119 12.56 -2.62 -18.64
N GLN A 120 12.99 -2.18 -17.46
CA GLN A 120 14.34 -2.39 -16.94
C GLN A 120 14.51 -3.76 -16.24
N ASN A 121 13.57 -4.69 -16.43
CA ASN A 121 13.55 -6.04 -15.84
C ASN A 121 13.55 -6.07 -14.30
N GLU A 122 13.06 -5.02 -13.66
CA GLU A 122 12.94 -4.98 -12.20
C GLU A 122 11.78 -5.84 -11.69
N ARG A 123 11.90 -6.27 -10.42
CA ARG A 123 10.78 -6.84 -9.66
C ARG A 123 10.08 -5.70 -8.93
N VAL A 124 8.95 -5.26 -9.47
CA VAL A 124 8.29 -4.02 -9.09
C VAL A 124 7.21 -4.28 -8.04
N VAL A 125 7.26 -3.47 -6.99
CA VAL A 125 6.22 -3.36 -5.95
C VAL A 125 5.55 -2.00 -6.10
N LEU A 126 4.23 -2.00 -6.29
CA LEU A 126 3.40 -0.79 -6.16
C LEU A 126 2.81 -0.74 -4.76
N ASN A 127 3.20 0.27 -3.97
CA ASN A 127 2.62 0.57 -2.67
C ASN A 127 1.27 1.28 -2.87
N VAL A 128 0.22 0.76 -2.25
CA VAL A 128 -1.15 1.30 -2.35
C VAL A 128 -1.73 1.42 -0.94
N GLN A 129 -2.22 2.62 -0.60
CA GLN A 129 -2.83 2.88 0.70
C GLN A 129 -4.27 2.38 0.78
N GLY A 130 -4.66 1.95 1.97
CA GLY A 130 -6.02 1.53 2.25
C GLY A 130 -7.00 2.68 2.47
N PRO A 131 -8.31 2.39 2.47
CA PRO A 131 -9.36 3.40 2.48
C PRO A 131 -9.27 4.39 3.65
N PHE A 132 -9.00 3.93 4.88
CA PHE A 132 -8.95 4.81 6.04
C PHE A 132 -7.73 5.73 6.05
N THR A 133 -6.58 5.22 5.59
CA THR A 133 -5.33 5.99 5.46
C THR A 133 -5.48 7.11 4.42
N ILE A 134 -6.18 6.83 3.32
CA ILE A 134 -6.52 7.85 2.32
C ILE A 134 -7.54 8.84 2.90
N MET A 135 -8.61 8.35 3.52
CA MET A 135 -9.65 9.19 4.14
C MET A 135 -9.06 10.16 5.17
N SER A 136 -8.17 9.69 6.06
CA SER A 136 -7.54 10.54 7.07
C SER A 136 -6.63 11.63 6.50
N SER A 137 -6.30 11.54 5.20
CA SER A 137 -5.55 12.55 4.46
C SER A 137 -6.45 13.48 3.65
N LEU A 138 -7.73 13.15 3.50
CA LEU A 138 -8.72 13.92 2.73
C LEU A 138 -9.60 14.79 3.61
N ILE A 139 -9.84 14.40 4.86
CA ILE A 139 -10.61 15.16 5.85
C ILE A 139 -10.04 14.92 7.25
N ASP A 140 -10.29 15.87 8.16
CA ASP A 140 -10.10 15.64 9.59
C ASP A 140 -10.87 14.38 10.04
N PRO A 141 -10.18 13.35 10.56
CA PRO A 141 -10.81 12.12 11.04
C PRO A 141 -11.94 12.35 12.05
N MET A 142 -11.86 13.42 12.87
CA MET A 142 -12.90 13.75 13.84
C MET A 142 -14.22 14.12 13.18
N LEU A 143 -14.19 14.81 12.03
CA LEU A 143 -15.39 15.10 11.24
C LEU A 143 -15.97 13.82 10.64
N PHE A 144 -15.11 12.93 10.12
CA PHE A 144 -15.53 11.63 9.60
C PHE A 144 -16.21 10.77 10.68
N TYR A 145 -15.63 10.67 11.89
CA TYR A 145 -16.23 9.89 12.97
C TYR A 145 -17.57 10.45 13.46
N ARG A 146 -17.75 11.78 13.41
CA ARG A 146 -19.07 12.40 13.66
C ARG A 146 -20.06 12.03 12.56
N ALA A 147 -19.64 12.05 11.31
CA ALA A 147 -20.46 11.69 10.15
C ALA A 147 -20.93 10.24 10.20
N VAL A 148 -20.08 9.31 10.61
CA VAL A 148 -20.42 7.88 10.76
C VAL A 148 -21.65 7.67 11.65
N ARG A 149 -21.83 8.50 12.68
CA ARG A 149 -22.97 8.39 13.61
C ARG A 149 -24.26 9.02 13.10
N LYS A 150 -24.16 10.08 12.29
CA LYS A 150 -25.30 10.95 11.92
C LYS A 150 -25.70 10.88 10.44
N ASN A 151 -24.79 10.50 9.56
CA ASN A 151 -24.89 10.65 8.11
C ASN A 151 -24.32 9.41 7.38
N ARG A 152 -24.78 8.22 7.80
CA ARG A 152 -24.23 6.94 7.34
C ARG A 152 -24.20 6.80 5.82
N ASP A 153 -25.28 7.14 5.13
CA ASP A 153 -25.37 6.99 3.67
C ASP A 153 -24.35 7.87 2.92
N ILE A 154 -24.10 9.08 3.43
CA ILE A 154 -23.10 9.99 2.86
C ILE A 154 -21.69 9.42 3.07
N VAL A 155 -21.42 8.84 4.24
CA VAL A 155 -20.14 8.16 4.53
C VAL A 155 -19.94 6.94 3.63
N GLU A 156 -20.97 6.10 3.43
CA GLU A 156 -20.86 4.92 2.57
C GLU A 156 -20.56 5.32 1.12
N LYS A 157 -21.24 6.35 0.59
CA LYS A 157 -20.96 6.89 -0.76
C LYS A 157 -19.52 7.40 -0.87
N PHE A 158 -19.07 8.19 0.09
CA PHE A 158 -17.72 8.73 0.12
C PHE A 158 -16.66 7.62 0.13
N MET A 159 -16.82 6.63 1.02
CA MET A 159 -15.88 5.52 1.13
C MET A 159 -15.94 4.58 -0.07
N SER A 160 -17.10 4.42 -0.71
CA SER A 160 -17.20 3.66 -1.97
C SER A 160 -16.34 4.28 -3.07
N VAL A 161 -16.33 5.61 -3.20
CA VAL A 161 -15.50 6.30 -4.19
C VAL A 161 -14.00 6.08 -3.92
N ILE A 162 -13.59 6.07 -2.65
CA ILE A 162 -12.20 5.76 -2.25
C ILE A 162 -11.87 4.30 -2.58
N VAL A 163 -12.73 3.35 -2.22
CA VAL A 163 -12.56 1.92 -2.54
C VAL A 163 -12.42 1.71 -4.04
N ASP A 164 -13.32 2.29 -4.84
CA ASP A 164 -13.29 2.18 -6.31
C ASP A 164 -12.05 2.83 -6.90
N SER A 165 -11.58 3.92 -6.31
CA SER A 165 -10.32 4.56 -6.72
C SER A 165 -9.11 3.67 -6.45
N ILE A 166 -9.05 3.01 -5.29
CA ILE A 166 -7.99 2.05 -4.97
C ILE A 166 -8.00 0.87 -5.94
N VAL A 167 -9.19 0.31 -6.24
CA VAL A 167 -9.34 -0.79 -7.21
C VAL A 167 -8.79 -0.38 -8.57
N LYS A 168 -9.14 0.83 -9.07
CA LYS A 168 -8.59 1.37 -10.32
C LYS A 168 -7.06 1.47 -10.31
N ILE A 169 -6.47 1.96 -9.22
CA ILE A 169 -5.01 2.07 -9.08
C ILE A 169 -4.36 0.68 -9.16
N ILE A 170 -4.93 -0.31 -8.46
CA ILE A 170 -4.42 -1.68 -8.44
C ILE A 170 -4.49 -2.30 -9.85
N GLU A 171 -5.63 -2.20 -10.52
CA GLU A 171 -5.83 -2.73 -11.88
C GLU A 171 -4.84 -2.10 -12.88
N GLU A 172 -4.70 -0.77 -12.88
CA GLU A 172 -3.77 -0.08 -13.78
C GLU A 172 -2.29 -0.38 -13.41
N GLY A 173 -1.97 -0.51 -12.13
CA GLY A 173 -0.64 -0.92 -11.67
C GLY A 173 -0.26 -2.32 -12.16
N VAL A 174 -1.18 -3.28 -12.05
CA VAL A 174 -1.01 -4.65 -12.59
C VAL A 174 -0.82 -4.60 -14.11
N LYS A 175 -1.67 -3.86 -14.82
CA LYS A 175 -1.60 -3.69 -16.28
C LYS A 175 -0.25 -3.10 -16.72
N LYS A 176 0.31 -2.15 -15.96
CA LYS A 176 1.63 -1.56 -16.23
C LYS A 176 2.81 -2.43 -15.80
N GLY A 177 2.56 -3.56 -15.15
CA GLY A 177 3.56 -4.58 -14.88
C GLY A 177 4.02 -4.69 -13.43
N ALA A 178 3.33 -4.09 -12.46
CA ALA A 178 3.61 -4.32 -11.05
C ALA A 178 3.38 -5.79 -10.72
N GLN A 179 4.42 -6.51 -10.28
CA GLN A 179 4.31 -7.92 -9.88
C GLN A 179 3.75 -8.09 -8.45
N ILE A 180 3.90 -7.06 -7.61
CA ILE A 180 3.42 -7.07 -6.23
C ILE A 180 2.68 -5.77 -5.96
N ILE A 181 1.47 -5.87 -5.43
CA ILE A 181 0.72 -4.76 -4.87
C ILE A 181 0.87 -4.82 -3.35
N SER A 182 1.64 -3.89 -2.78
CA SER A 182 1.82 -3.78 -1.33
C SER A 182 0.68 -2.93 -0.77
N PHE A 183 -0.35 -3.59 -0.24
CA PHE A 183 -1.58 -2.96 0.23
C PHE A 183 -1.61 -2.89 1.76
N GLY A 184 -1.92 -1.71 2.32
CA GLY A 184 -2.01 -1.56 3.77
C GLY A 184 -2.84 -0.36 4.20
N ASP A 185 -3.63 -0.53 5.26
CA ASP A 185 -4.48 0.51 5.84
C ASP A 185 -4.07 0.83 7.27
N SER A 186 -2.94 1.54 7.42
CA SER A 186 -2.30 1.78 8.71
C SER A 186 -3.08 2.69 9.67
N ALA A 187 -3.89 3.62 9.13
CA ALA A 187 -4.67 4.55 9.97
C ALA A 187 -5.95 3.91 10.54
N GLY A 188 -6.42 2.82 9.95
CA GLY A 188 -7.69 2.18 10.28
C GLY A 188 -7.55 0.81 10.94
N THR A 189 -6.48 0.55 11.68
CA THR A 189 -6.22 -0.80 12.22
C THR A 189 -7.11 -1.14 13.42
N LEU A 190 -7.22 -2.44 13.73
CA LEU A 190 -8.01 -2.94 14.86
C LEU A 190 -7.58 -2.31 16.20
N SER A 191 -6.28 -2.12 16.40
CA SER A 191 -5.72 -1.52 17.62
C SER A 191 -6.06 -0.04 17.77
N ILE A 192 -6.32 0.68 16.68
CA ILE A 192 -6.64 2.12 16.70
C ILE A 192 -8.15 2.33 16.87
N LEU A 193 -8.96 1.58 16.12
CA LEU A 193 -10.41 1.82 16.05
C LEU A 193 -11.23 0.96 17.02
N GLY A 194 -10.65 -0.12 17.54
CA GLY A 194 -11.37 -1.14 18.27
C GLY A 194 -12.24 -2.04 17.39
N PRO A 195 -12.76 -3.16 17.93
CA PRO A 195 -13.35 -4.25 17.14
C PRO A 195 -14.59 -3.83 16.36
N LYS A 196 -15.50 -3.06 16.97
CA LYS A 196 -16.75 -2.66 16.33
C LYS A 196 -16.52 -1.73 15.14
N MET A 197 -15.79 -0.63 15.35
CA MET A 197 -15.53 0.36 14.30
C MET A 197 -14.66 -0.23 13.17
N TYR A 198 -13.72 -1.10 13.52
CA TYR A 198 -12.94 -1.84 12.53
C TYR A 198 -13.83 -2.74 11.67
N LYS A 199 -14.66 -3.59 12.30
CA LYS A 199 -15.53 -4.54 11.60
C LYS A 199 -16.57 -3.82 10.74
N ASP A 200 -17.22 -2.79 11.26
CA ASP A 200 -18.33 -2.13 10.57
C ASP A 200 -17.86 -1.18 9.45
N TYR A 201 -16.63 -0.67 9.55
CA TYR A 201 -16.10 0.33 8.63
C TYR A 201 -14.71 -0.03 8.09
N SER A 202 -13.62 0.25 8.79
CA SER A 202 -12.29 0.22 8.18
C SER A 202 -11.89 -1.14 7.59
N GLY A 203 -12.02 -2.20 8.38
CA GLY A 203 -11.77 -3.57 7.95
C GLY A 203 -12.69 -3.97 6.80
N ARG A 204 -13.99 -3.64 6.87
CA ARG A 204 -14.96 -3.91 5.80
C ARG A 204 -14.58 -3.23 4.48
N TYR A 205 -14.18 -1.97 4.49
CA TYR A 205 -13.80 -1.28 3.25
C TYR A 205 -12.48 -1.82 2.68
N SER A 206 -11.49 -2.09 3.52
CA SER A 206 -10.25 -2.73 3.07
C SER A 206 -10.52 -4.12 2.50
N PHE A 207 -11.40 -4.91 3.12
CA PHE A 207 -11.83 -6.20 2.61
C PHE A 207 -12.61 -6.09 1.29
N SER A 208 -13.45 -5.06 1.15
CA SER A 208 -14.16 -4.75 -0.10
C SER A 208 -13.20 -4.49 -1.27
N VAL A 209 -12.08 -3.77 -1.02
CA VAL A 209 -11.01 -3.61 -2.03
C VAL A 209 -10.50 -5.00 -2.45
N LEU A 210 -10.13 -5.86 -1.49
CA LEU A 210 -9.60 -7.20 -1.77
C LEU A 210 -10.59 -8.07 -2.57
N LYS A 211 -11.89 -8.01 -2.23
CA LYS A 211 -12.92 -8.73 -2.99
C LYS A 211 -13.10 -8.20 -4.41
N LYS A 212 -13.06 -6.88 -4.61
CA LYS A 212 -13.24 -6.27 -5.95
C LYS A 212 -12.09 -6.53 -6.93
N ILE A 213 -10.88 -6.84 -6.42
CA ILE A 213 -9.71 -7.17 -7.23
C ILE A 213 -9.54 -8.69 -7.44
N GLU A 214 -10.38 -9.51 -6.82
CA GLU A 214 -10.32 -10.97 -6.95
C GLU A 214 -10.51 -11.35 -8.42
N GLY A 215 -9.65 -12.23 -8.93
CA GLY A 215 -9.62 -12.59 -10.35
C GLY A 215 -8.99 -11.55 -11.30
N LYS A 216 -8.58 -10.37 -10.81
CA LYS A 216 -8.04 -9.28 -11.65
C LYS A 216 -6.54 -9.06 -11.54
N LEU A 217 -5.85 -9.86 -10.72
CA LEU A 217 -4.41 -9.72 -10.48
C LEU A 217 -3.53 -10.35 -11.57
N GLY A 218 -4.09 -11.20 -12.43
CA GLY A 218 -3.30 -11.94 -13.43
C GLY A 218 -2.15 -12.70 -12.78
N ASN A 219 -0.92 -12.37 -13.18
CA ASN A 219 0.32 -12.95 -12.63
C ASN A 219 0.87 -12.24 -11.39
N SER A 220 0.26 -11.14 -10.99
CA SER A 220 0.64 -10.36 -9.81
C SER A 220 0.02 -10.94 -8.55
N ILE A 221 0.53 -10.51 -7.40
CA ILE A 221 -0.01 -10.84 -6.09
C ILE A 221 -0.23 -9.57 -5.26
N ILE A 222 -1.09 -9.67 -4.24
CA ILE A 222 -1.17 -8.69 -3.16
C ILE A 222 -0.30 -9.17 -2.00
N HIS A 223 0.57 -8.28 -1.54
CA HIS A 223 1.16 -8.38 -0.21
C HIS A 223 0.35 -7.49 0.74
N LEU A 224 -0.47 -8.11 1.58
CA LEU A 224 -1.25 -7.44 2.62
C LEU A 224 -0.33 -7.13 3.82
N CYS A 225 -0.18 -5.84 4.13
CA CYS A 225 0.63 -5.35 5.25
C CYS A 225 0.33 -6.13 6.53
N GLY A 226 1.37 -6.55 7.26
CA GLY A 226 1.24 -7.38 8.46
C GLY A 226 0.26 -6.83 9.51
N ILE A 227 0.21 -5.52 9.77
CA ILE A 227 -0.78 -4.97 10.72
C ILE A 227 -2.21 -5.12 10.16
N THR A 228 -2.38 -4.86 8.86
CA THR A 228 -3.69 -4.94 8.21
C THR A 228 -4.18 -6.39 8.14
N SER A 229 -3.33 -7.33 7.72
CA SER A 229 -3.69 -8.75 7.67
C SER A 229 -3.97 -9.29 9.07
N SER A 230 -3.14 -9.00 10.07
CA SER A 230 -3.38 -9.48 11.44
C SER A 230 -4.64 -8.86 12.05
N SER A 231 -4.98 -7.62 11.70
CA SER A 231 -6.25 -7.00 12.12
C SER A 231 -7.46 -7.69 11.49
N MET A 232 -7.37 -8.04 10.20
CA MET A 232 -8.43 -8.75 9.47
C MET A 232 -8.64 -10.17 10.00
N ASP A 233 -7.56 -10.90 10.23
CA ASP A 233 -7.56 -12.28 10.71
C ASP A 233 -8.19 -12.38 12.10
N ARG A 234 -7.81 -11.49 13.03
CA ARG A 234 -8.39 -11.40 14.38
C ARG A 234 -9.89 -11.11 14.43
N ILE A 235 -10.44 -10.50 13.39
CA ILE A 235 -11.88 -10.18 13.28
C ILE A 235 -12.63 -11.22 12.40
N GLY A 236 -11.90 -12.18 11.82
CA GLY A 236 -12.46 -13.24 11.00
C GLY A 236 -12.82 -12.81 9.58
N PHE A 237 -12.21 -11.75 9.05
CA PHE A 237 -12.39 -11.38 7.64
C PHE A 237 -11.63 -12.26 6.66
N ILE A 238 -10.54 -12.88 7.11
CA ILE A 238 -9.67 -13.69 6.27
C ILE A 238 -9.35 -15.01 6.96
N LYS A 239 -8.93 -15.99 6.16
CA LYS A 239 -8.33 -17.23 6.63
C LYS A 239 -6.87 -17.30 6.17
N SER A 240 -6.00 -17.68 7.09
CA SER A 240 -4.55 -17.69 6.87
C SER A 240 -4.01 -19.12 6.82
N ILE A 241 -3.39 -19.50 5.71
CA ILE A 241 -2.83 -20.84 5.49
C ILE A 241 -1.32 -20.73 5.36
N PRO A 242 -0.52 -21.42 6.19
CA PRO A 242 0.92 -21.39 6.09
C PRO A 242 1.40 -22.15 4.85
N ILE A 243 2.36 -21.57 4.14
CA ILE A 243 3.12 -22.21 3.07
C ILE A 243 4.57 -22.26 3.52
N GLU A 244 5.09 -23.46 3.71
CA GLU A 244 6.51 -23.68 4.00
C GLU A 244 7.36 -23.32 2.79
N VAL A 245 8.48 -22.66 3.04
CA VAL A 245 9.49 -22.29 2.04
C VAL A 245 10.86 -22.79 2.47
N ASN A 246 11.84 -22.72 1.58
CA ASN A 246 13.21 -23.14 1.90
C ASN A 246 13.75 -22.39 3.12
N LYS A 247 14.51 -23.11 3.97
CA LYS A 247 15.24 -22.50 5.09
C LYS A 247 16.36 -21.60 4.56
N ASN A 248 16.81 -20.65 5.39
CA ASN A 248 17.94 -19.75 5.13
C ASN A 248 17.78 -18.76 3.96
N ILE A 249 16.57 -18.59 3.42
CA ILE A 249 16.27 -17.56 2.41
C ILE A 249 15.77 -16.26 3.06
N THR A 250 15.83 -15.16 2.31
CA THR A 250 15.20 -13.89 2.71
C THR A 250 13.71 -13.88 2.42
N TYR A 251 12.97 -13.00 3.09
CA TYR A 251 11.54 -12.85 2.85
C TYR A 251 11.24 -12.45 1.39
N GLY A 252 12.09 -11.64 0.78
CA GLY A 252 11.99 -11.26 -0.63
C GLY A 252 12.20 -12.44 -1.58
N GLN A 253 13.17 -13.31 -1.30
CA GLN A 253 13.39 -14.54 -2.06
C GLN A 253 12.19 -15.49 -1.98
N ALA A 254 11.59 -15.62 -0.79
CA ALA A 254 10.40 -16.44 -0.61
C ALA A 254 9.19 -15.91 -1.40
N ILE A 255 8.97 -14.59 -1.40
CA ILE A 255 7.92 -13.96 -2.21
C ILE A 255 8.20 -14.13 -3.71
N ASP A 256 9.44 -13.94 -4.16
CA ASP A 256 9.80 -14.12 -5.56
C ASP A 256 9.55 -15.56 -6.05
N TRP A 257 9.84 -16.54 -5.18
CA TRP A 257 9.49 -17.94 -5.41
C TRP A 257 7.98 -18.16 -5.51
N ILE A 258 7.16 -17.59 -4.60
CA ILE A 258 5.70 -17.67 -4.69
C ILE A 258 5.19 -17.17 -6.05
N ILE A 259 5.68 -16.01 -6.50
CA ILE A 259 5.24 -15.42 -7.78
C ILE A 259 5.61 -16.31 -8.98
N LYS A 260 6.76 -17.00 -8.92
CA LYS A 260 7.25 -17.87 -9.99
C LYS A 260 6.52 -19.21 -9.99
N GLU A 261 6.45 -19.87 -8.83
CA GLU A 261 6.10 -21.29 -8.71
C GLU A 261 4.68 -21.55 -8.19
N ARG A 262 4.02 -20.58 -7.54
CA ARG A 262 2.73 -20.75 -6.86
C ARG A 262 1.65 -19.82 -7.42
N LYS A 263 1.21 -20.08 -8.65
CA LYS A 263 0.21 -19.27 -9.36
C LYS A 263 -1.17 -19.28 -8.69
N ASP A 264 -1.45 -20.28 -7.86
CA ASP A 264 -2.64 -20.43 -7.03
C ASP A 264 -2.69 -19.42 -5.86
N VAL A 265 -1.54 -18.85 -5.47
CA VAL A 265 -1.45 -17.89 -4.38
C VAL A 265 -1.56 -16.46 -4.93
N LYS A 266 -2.62 -15.75 -4.53
CA LYS A 266 -2.88 -14.37 -4.97
C LYS A 266 -2.72 -13.32 -3.90
N ILE A 267 -2.88 -13.68 -2.63
CA ILE A 267 -2.75 -12.77 -1.51
C ILE A 267 -1.85 -13.43 -0.48
N ILE A 268 -0.84 -12.71 -0.03
CA ILE A 268 0.03 -13.09 1.08
C ILE A 268 0.01 -12.00 2.15
N GLY A 269 0.35 -12.33 3.39
CA GLY A 269 0.50 -11.29 4.41
C GLY A 269 1.14 -11.78 5.71
N HIS A 270 0.76 -11.13 6.82
CA HIS A 270 1.28 -11.32 8.17
C HIS A 270 2.77 -11.02 8.33
N ASN A 271 3.34 -10.28 7.38
CA ASN A 271 4.71 -9.80 7.46
C ASN A 271 4.83 -8.42 6.80
N CYS A 272 6.03 -7.83 6.85
CA CYS A 272 6.31 -6.53 6.26
C CYS A 272 7.21 -6.70 5.03
N ILE A 273 6.78 -6.18 3.89
CA ILE A 273 7.55 -6.23 2.64
C ILE A 273 8.89 -5.50 2.74
N LYS A 274 9.00 -4.52 3.66
CA LYS A 274 10.26 -3.83 3.99
C LYS A 274 11.27 -4.72 4.74
N LYS A 275 10.90 -5.95 5.11
CA LYS A 275 11.82 -6.97 5.62
C LYS A 275 12.31 -7.92 4.51
N SER A 276 12.06 -7.60 3.24
CA SER A 276 12.40 -8.44 2.08
C SER A 276 13.87 -8.83 1.99
N ASN A 277 14.80 -7.98 2.46
CA ASN A 277 16.23 -8.29 2.49
C ASN A 277 16.66 -9.12 3.72
N LEU A 278 15.78 -9.28 4.72
CA LEU A 278 16.09 -10.00 5.96
C LEU A 278 15.84 -11.50 5.80
N LYS A 279 16.73 -12.31 6.37
CA LYS A 279 16.53 -13.76 6.49
C LYS A 279 15.30 -14.07 7.33
N MET A 280 14.50 -15.02 6.87
CA MET A 280 13.31 -15.45 7.58
C MET A 280 13.70 -16.28 8.81
N LYS A 281 13.23 -15.89 10.00
CA LYS A 281 13.35 -16.70 11.22
C LYS A 281 12.46 -17.94 11.14
N ASN A 282 11.21 -17.73 10.72
CA ASN A 282 10.23 -18.78 10.46
C ASN A 282 10.05 -18.88 8.94
N PRO A 283 10.36 -20.02 8.31
CA PRO A 283 10.34 -20.18 6.86
C PRO A 283 8.91 -20.42 6.34
N VAL A 284 8.00 -19.50 6.64
CA VAL A 284 6.59 -19.57 6.25
C VAL A 284 6.14 -18.27 5.57
N ILE A 285 5.47 -18.42 4.45
CA ILE A 285 4.63 -17.38 3.84
C ILE A 285 3.18 -17.72 4.13
N TRP A 286 2.40 -16.74 4.57
CA TRP A 286 0.98 -16.94 4.82
C TRP A 286 0.17 -16.63 3.56
N ASN A 287 -0.47 -17.63 2.98
CA ASN A 287 -1.51 -17.45 1.97
C ASN A 287 -2.78 -16.96 2.64
N ILE A 288 -3.36 -15.90 2.10
CA ILE A 288 -4.56 -15.27 2.63
C ILE A 288 -5.73 -15.63 1.71
N GLN A 289 -6.72 -16.30 2.27
CA GLN A 289 -8.00 -16.57 1.63
C GLN A 289 -9.02 -15.55 2.13
N ILE A 290 -9.72 -14.94 1.17
CA ILE A 290 -10.76 -13.93 1.40
C ILE A 290 -12.13 -14.50 1.08
#